data_AF-A0A0V0YYZ8-F1
#
_entry.id   AF-A0A0V0YYZ8-F1
#
_cell.length_a   1.000
_cell.length_b   1.000
_cell.length_c   1.000
_cell.angle_alpha   90.00
_cell.angle_beta   90.00
_cell.angle_gamma   90.00
#
_symmetry.space_group_name_H-M   'P 1'
#
loop_
_entity.id
_entity.type
_entity.pdbx_description
1 polymer ?
#
loop_
_entity_poly.entity_id
_entity_poly.type
_entity_poly.pdbx_seq_one_letter_code
_entity_poly.pdbx_strand_id
1 'polypeptide(L)' 'LVCVNCQTMQTTLWRRNQNGDPVCNACGLYFKLHRVR' A
#
# COMPACT_ATOMS: atom_id res chain seq x y z
N LEU A 1 -10.95 5.51 -3.01
CA LEU A 1 -9.63 4.87 -3.24
C LEU A 1 -9.74 3.40 -2.87
N VAL A 2 -9.11 2.52 -3.64
CA VAL A 2 -9.05 1.06 -3.38
C VAL A 2 -7.57 0.67 -3.40
N CYS A 3 -7.12 -0.14 -2.44
CA CYS A 3 -5.75 -0.63 -2.43
C CYS A 3 -5.52 -1.60 -3.58
N VAL A 4 -4.51 -1.35 -4.43
CA VAL A 4 -4.23 -2.26 -5.56
C VAL A 4 -3.71 -3.64 -5.15
N ASN A 5 -3.23 -3.80 -3.91
CA ASN A 5 -2.64 -5.07 -3.43
C ASN A 5 -3.64 -5.98 -2.72
N CYS A 6 -4.57 -5.43 -1.93
CA CYS A 6 -5.50 -6.21 -1.12
C CYS A 6 -6.96 -5.80 -1.28
N GLN A 7 -7.24 -4.84 -2.16
CA GLN A 7 -8.57 -4.34 -2.48
C GLN A 7 -9.36 -3.74 -1.29
N THR A 8 -8.72 -3.48 -0.14
CA THR A 8 -9.38 -2.76 0.95
C THR A 8 -9.74 -1.33 0.52
N MET A 9 -10.90 -0.87 0.99
CA MET A 9 -11.35 0.51 0.94
C MET A 9 -11.20 1.22 2.29
N GLN A 10 -10.89 0.47 3.35
CA GLN A 10 -10.72 0.97 4.70
C GLN A 10 -9.24 0.94 5.08
N THR A 11 -8.67 2.10 5.37
CA THR A 11 -7.31 2.24 5.87
C THR A 11 -7.15 3.57 6.61
N THR A 12 -6.23 3.63 7.58
CA THR A 12 -5.95 4.85 8.34
C THR A 12 -5.11 5.86 7.55
N LEU A 13 -4.34 5.40 6.57
CA LEU A 13 -3.52 6.24 5.71
C LEU A 13 -3.34 5.58 4.34
N TRP A 14 -3.59 6.35 3.28
CA TRP A 14 -3.27 5.93 1.91
C TRP A 14 -1.81 6.25 1.60
N ARG A 15 -1.10 5.26 1.06
CA ARG A 15 0.27 5.39 0.53
C ARG A 15 0.24 5.24 -0.98
N ARG A 16 1.33 5.60 -1.65
CA ARG A 16 1.55 5.32 -3.07
C ARG A 16 2.73 4.38 -3.24
N ASN A 17 2.62 3.41 -4.15
CA ASN A 17 3.76 2.56 -4.54
C ASN A 17 4.69 3.33 -5.50
N GLN A 18 5.75 2.67 -6.01
CA GLN A 18 6.70 3.28 -6.95
C GLN A 18 6.07 3.68 -8.29
N ASN A 19 4.98 3.02 -8.69
CA ASN A 19 4.22 3.34 -9.90
C ASN A 19 3.21 4.48 -9.68
N GLY A 20 3.08 4.98 -8.45
CA GLY A 20 2.09 6.00 -8.07
C GLY A 20 0.71 5.45 -7.73
N ASP A 21 0.51 4.13 -7.75
CA ASP A 21 -0.76 3.48 -7.46
C ASP A 21 -1.13 3.57 -5.97
N PRO A 22 -2.43 3.69 -5.64
CA PRO A 22 -2.89 3.73 -4.26
C PRO A 22 -2.74 2.38 -3.57
N VAL A 23 -2.08 2.37 -2.42
CA VAL A 23 -1.96 1.21 -1.52
C VAL A 23 -2.36 1.59 -0.10
N CYS A 24 -2.92 0.65 0.66
CA CYS A 24 -3.25 0.87 2.06
C CYS A 24 -1.98 0.94 2.92
N ASN A 25 -2.09 1.46 4.15
CA ASN A 25 -0.97 1.61 5.06
C ASN A 25 -0.25 0.26 5.31
N ALA A 26 -1.01 -0.82 5.54
CA ALA A 26 -0.47 -2.15 5.80
C ALA A 26 0.33 -2.68 4.61
N CYS A 27 -0.22 -2.64 3.39
CA CYS A 27 0.48 -3.11 2.20
C CYS A 27 1.74 -2.30 1.89
N GLY A 28 1.70 -0.98 2.07
CA GLY A 28 2.86 -0.12 1.86
C GLY A 28 3.98 -0.39 2.87
N LEU A 29 3.64 -0.58 4.14
CA LEU A 29 4.62 -0.92 5.18
C LEU A 29 5.22 -2.32 4.96
N TYR A 30 4.38 -3.31 4.64
CA TYR A 30 4.85 -4.66 4.33
C TYR A 30 5.85 -4.65 3.16
N PHE A 31 5.55 -3.93 2.08
CA PHE A 31 6.46 -3.78 0.96
C PHE A 31 7.79 -3.15 1.37
N LYS A 32 7.74 -2.05 2.15
CA LYS A 32 8.95 -1.36 2.62
C LYS A 32 9.83 -2.23 3.52
N LEU A 33 9.24 -3.08 4.36
CA LEU A 33 9.97 -3.90 5.32
C LEU A 33 10.53 -5.20 4.71
N HIS A 34 9.82 -5.81 3.76
CA HIS A 34 10.15 -7.14 3.26
C HIS A 34 10.58 -7.20 1.80
N ARG A 35 10.26 -6.18 0.99
CA ARG A 35 10.59 -6.14 -0.44
C ARG A 35 11.61 -5.06 -0.82
N VAL A 36 12.05 -4.26 0.13
CA VAL A 36 13.24 -3.41 -0.02
C VAL A 36 14.39 -4.16 0.68
N ARG A 37 15.07 -5.02 -0.07
CA ARG A 37 16.41 -5.50 0.28
C ARG A 37 17.39 -4.91 -0.72
#